data_AF-A0A1I7UAS4-F1
#
_entry.id   AF-A0A1I7UAS4-F1
#
_cell.length_a   1.000
_cell.length_b   1.000
_cell.length_c   1.000
_cell.angle_alpha   90.00
_cell.angle_beta   90.00
_cell.angle_gamma   90.00
#
_symmetry.space_group_name_H-M   'P 1'
#
loop_
_entity.id
_entity.type
_entity.pdbx_description
1 polymer ?
#
loop_
_entity_poly.entity_id
_entity_poly.type
_entity_poly.pdbx_seq_one_letter_code
_entity_poly.pdbx_strand_id
1 'polypeptide(L)'
;MSRQNSIAECSYHCEETSDEEVTYFLDTLKVTKELEVYAETSENFQYSFKYPMNLESLFVHPGPYPWLTLNNLIETNPRYLELFGPKFTNEEMNLFIRNWINGGNSNLQAVVMRLKLVDTEIIMNGIPAVWRETEEDLSYEL
;
A
#
# COMPACT_ATOMS: atom_id res chain seq x y z
N MET A 1 24.26 -26.68 4.82
CA MET A 1 23.10 -26.03 4.18
C MET A 1 23.17 -24.55 4.48
N SER A 2 23.39 -23.72 3.46
CA SER A 2 23.36 -22.26 3.62
C SER A 2 21.90 -21.83 3.82
N ARG A 3 21.54 -21.30 4.99
CA ARG A 3 20.22 -20.65 5.18
C ARG A 3 20.28 -19.32 4.43
N GLN A 4 19.41 -19.15 3.45
CA GLN A 4 19.22 -17.86 2.79
C GLN A 4 18.73 -16.85 3.85
N ASN A 5 19.51 -15.81 4.11
CA ASN A 5 19.24 -14.84 5.17
C ASN A 5 18.26 -13.73 4.74
N SER A 6 18.09 -13.54 3.44
CA SER A 6 17.16 -12.59 2.85
C SER A 6 16.77 -13.02 1.43
N ILE A 7 15.63 -12.52 0.98
CA ILE A 7 15.08 -12.74 -0.36
C ILE A 7 15.00 -11.36 -1.05
N ALA A 8 15.26 -11.31 -2.36
CA ALA A 8 15.11 -10.07 -3.12
C ALA A 8 13.63 -9.73 -3.26
N GLU A 9 12.86 -10.66 -3.80
CA GLU A 9 11.47 -10.50 -4.20
C GLU A 9 10.66 -11.65 -3.60
N CYS A 10 9.50 -11.35 -3.03
CA CYS A 10 8.65 -12.37 -2.42
C CYS A 10 7.17 -12.05 -2.63
N SER A 11 6.43 -13.02 -3.15
CA SER A 11 4.98 -12.94 -3.31
C SER A 11 4.30 -13.98 -2.43
N TYR A 12 3.33 -13.55 -1.63
CA TYR A 12 2.48 -14.39 -0.78
C TYR A 12 1.04 -14.36 -1.29
N HIS A 13 0.54 -15.49 -1.77
CA HIS A 13 -0.80 -15.60 -2.34
C HIS A 13 -1.55 -16.71 -1.63
N CYS A 14 -2.48 -16.34 -0.76
CA CYS A 14 -3.32 -17.28 -0.02
C CYS A 14 -4.74 -16.75 0.12
N GLU A 15 -5.71 -17.43 -0.51
CA GLU A 15 -7.14 -17.12 -0.39
C GLU A 15 -7.69 -17.52 0.98
N GLU A 16 -7.25 -18.66 1.52
CA GLU A 16 -7.66 -19.16 2.83
C GLU A 16 -6.47 -19.10 3.81
N THR A 17 -6.29 -17.97 4.49
CA THR A 17 -5.25 -17.80 5.51
C THR A 17 -5.85 -17.26 6.80
N SER A 18 -5.25 -17.62 7.93
CA SER A 18 -5.52 -16.96 9.21
C SER A 18 -4.65 -15.71 9.38
N ASP A 19 -5.11 -14.78 10.22
CA ASP A 19 -4.33 -13.61 10.65
C ASP A 19 -2.99 -14.03 11.27
N GLU A 20 -2.96 -15.17 11.97
CA GLU A 20 -1.76 -15.74 12.59
C GLU A 20 -0.72 -16.18 11.56
N GLU A 21 -1.16 -16.80 10.46
CA GLU A 21 -0.28 -17.21 9.36
C GLU A 21 0.28 -16.04 8.58
N VAL A 22 -0.55 -15.02 8.29
CA VAL A 22 -0.09 -13.77 7.66
C VAL A 22 0.91 -13.06 8.56
N THR A 23 0.61 -12.97 9.86
CA THR A 23 1.52 -12.38 10.85
C THR A 23 2.84 -13.14 10.91
N TYR A 24 2.80 -14.46 10.98
CA TYR A 24 3.99 -15.31 10.99
C TYR A 24 4.83 -15.14 9.72
N PHE A 25 4.18 -15.09 8.56
CA PHE A 25 4.84 -14.83 7.29
C PHE A 25 5.56 -13.47 7.31
N LEU A 26 4.84 -12.39 7.61
CA LEU A 26 5.40 -11.03 7.64
C LEU A 26 6.51 -10.87 8.71
N ASP A 27 6.39 -11.55 9.84
CA ASP A 27 7.38 -11.53 10.92
C ASP A 27 8.68 -12.28 10.59
N THR A 28 8.59 -13.33 9.78
CA THR A 28 9.75 -14.15 9.41
C THR A 28 10.40 -13.69 8.10
N LEU A 29 9.69 -12.88 7.32
CA LEU A 29 10.13 -12.37 6.04
C LEU A 29 11.30 -11.39 6.20
N LYS A 30 12.32 -11.58 5.37
CA LYS A 30 13.43 -10.63 5.18
C LYS A 30 13.58 -10.35 3.70
N VAL A 31 12.76 -9.43 3.21
CA VAL A 31 12.72 -9.06 1.80
C VAL A 31 13.46 -7.74 1.58
N THR A 32 14.14 -7.61 0.44
CA THR A 32 15.10 -6.51 0.21
C THR A 32 14.77 -5.65 -1.01
N LYS A 33 13.84 -6.08 -1.87
CA LYS A 33 13.39 -5.31 -3.03
C LYS A 33 11.89 -5.25 -3.16
N GLU A 34 11.20 -6.38 -3.25
CA GLU A 34 9.78 -6.41 -3.61
C GLU A 34 8.99 -7.33 -2.71
N LEU A 35 7.85 -6.84 -2.22
CA LEU A 35 6.87 -7.62 -1.51
C LEU A 35 5.51 -7.50 -2.18
N GLU A 36 4.94 -8.64 -2.54
CA GLU A 36 3.55 -8.75 -2.99
C GLU A 36 2.76 -9.61 -2.01
N VAL A 37 1.62 -9.10 -1.54
CA VAL A 37 0.74 -9.82 -0.61
C VAL A 37 -0.68 -9.83 -1.13
N TYR A 38 -1.18 -11.05 -1.36
CA TYR A 38 -2.57 -11.39 -1.59
C TYR A 38 -3.01 -12.31 -0.44
N ALA A 39 -3.78 -11.77 0.49
CA ALA A 39 -4.24 -12.49 1.67
C ALA A 39 -5.63 -11.99 2.09
N GLU A 40 -6.57 -12.90 2.31
CA GLU A 40 -7.82 -12.57 3.00
C GLU A 40 -7.59 -12.62 4.51
N THR A 41 -7.68 -11.47 5.18
CA THR A 41 -7.49 -11.35 6.64
C THR A 41 -8.83 -11.09 7.32
N SER A 42 -8.90 -11.08 8.65
CA SER A 42 -10.12 -10.70 9.36
C SER A 42 -10.42 -9.19 9.27
N GLU A 43 -11.67 -8.79 9.55
CA GLU A 43 -12.13 -7.39 9.43
C GLU A 43 -11.32 -6.37 10.21
N ASN A 44 -10.82 -6.77 11.38
CA ASN A 44 -10.09 -5.91 12.30
C ASN A 44 -8.59 -6.20 12.30
N PHE A 45 -8.11 -7.04 11.38
CA PHE A 45 -6.69 -7.33 11.28
C PHE A 45 -5.93 -6.08 10.86
N GLN A 46 -4.87 -5.77 11.61
CA GLN A 46 -3.90 -4.74 11.28
C GLN A 46 -2.53 -5.29 11.58
N TYR A 47 -1.58 -5.00 10.70
CA TYR A 47 -0.19 -5.39 10.90
C TYR A 47 0.69 -4.15 11.12
N SER A 48 1.70 -4.27 11.96
CA SER A 48 2.73 -3.23 12.13
C SER A 48 4.08 -3.83 11.79
N PHE A 49 4.77 -3.24 10.82
CA PHE A 49 6.07 -3.75 10.40
C PHE A 49 7.09 -3.53 11.51
N LYS A 50 7.79 -4.60 11.89
CA LYS A 50 8.78 -4.57 12.99
C LYS A 50 10.05 -3.80 12.62
N TYR A 51 10.29 -3.59 11.33
CA TYR A 51 11.47 -2.93 10.80
C TYR A 51 11.09 -2.13 9.55
N PRO A 52 11.73 -0.99 9.28
CA PRO A 52 11.54 -0.27 8.04
C PRO A 52 12.05 -1.14 6.88
N MET A 53 11.14 -1.50 5.99
CA MET A 53 11.44 -2.29 4.80
C MET A 53 11.67 -1.31 3.66
N ASN A 54 12.91 -0.86 3.43
CA ASN A 54 13.25 0.06 2.33
C ASN A 54 13.07 -0.61 0.96
N LEU A 55 11.84 -0.97 0.60
CA LEU A 55 11.50 -1.75 -0.58
C LEU A 55 11.59 -0.87 -1.83
N GLU A 56 12.00 -1.49 -2.92
CA GLU A 56 11.78 -0.93 -4.25
C GLU A 56 10.28 -0.95 -4.56
N SER A 57 9.55 -2.01 -4.21
CA SER A 57 8.11 -2.11 -4.49
C SER A 57 7.33 -2.84 -3.41
N LEU A 58 6.13 -2.33 -3.12
CA LEU A 58 5.15 -2.95 -2.23
C LEU A 58 3.81 -3.02 -2.94
N PHE A 59 3.33 -4.25 -3.18
CA PHE A 59 2.05 -4.55 -3.78
C PHE A 59 1.16 -5.23 -2.75
N VAL A 60 0.01 -4.64 -2.44
CA VAL A 60 -0.99 -5.29 -1.59
C VAL A 60 -2.31 -5.34 -2.32
N HIS A 61 -2.71 -6.56 -2.63
CA HIS A 61 -3.87 -6.88 -3.42
C HIS A 61 -5.14 -6.97 -2.55
N PRO A 62 -6.33 -6.85 -3.15
CA PRO A 62 -7.54 -6.70 -2.39
C PRO A 62 -7.90 -8.03 -1.74
N GLY A 63 -8.08 -8.02 -0.42
CA GLY A 63 -8.89 -8.99 0.30
C GLY A 63 -10.22 -8.33 0.71
N PRO A 64 -11.19 -9.10 1.25
CA PRO A 64 -12.43 -8.52 1.79
C PRO A 64 -12.17 -7.48 2.89
N TYR A 65 -11.01 -7.58 3.54
CA TYR A 65 -10.61 -6.74 4.66
C TYR A 65 -9.16 -6.25 4.48
N PRO A 66 -8.96 -4.98 4.10
CA PRO A 66 -7.63 -4.40 4.00
C PRO A 66 -7.01 -4.22 5.37
N TRP A 67 -5.77 -4.67 5.51
CA TRP A 67 -5.05 -4.71 6.79
C TRP A 67 -3.92 -3.69 6.91
N LEU A 68 -3.55 -3.08 5.79
CA LEU A 68 -2.46 -2.12 5.72
C LEU A 68 -2.96 -0.73 6.13
N THR A 69 -2.29 -0.14 7.11
CA THR A 69 -2.63 1.18 7.68
C THR A 69 -1.78 2.29 7.06
N LEU A 70 -2.20 3.54 7.25
CA LEU A 70 -1.39 4.71 6.83
C LEU A 70 0.01 4.69 7.45
N ASN A 71 0.12 4.29 8.72
CA ASN A 71 1.39 4.17 9.42
C ASN A 71 2.32 3.15 8.75
N ASN A 72 1.77 2.06 8.21
CA ASN A 72 2.59 1.10 7.48
C ASN A 72 3.19 1.70 6.21
N LEU A 73 2.49 2.62 5.54
CA LEU A 73 3.06 3.31 4.37
C LEU A 73 4.26 4.15 4.77
N ILE A 74 4.19 4.84 5.91
CA ILE A 74 5.28 5.64 6.47
C ILE A 74 6.45 4.74 6.90
N GLU A 75 6.17 3.62 7.57
CA GLU A 75 7.18 2.66 8.06
C GLU A 75 7.91 1.94 6.91
N THR A 76 7.19 1.56 5.87
CA THR A 76 7.76 0.84 4.73
C THR A 76 8.45 1.77 3.75
N ASN A 77 7.94 2.99 3.51
CA ASN A 77 8.56 3.97 2.61
C ASN A 77 9.09 3.34 1.29
N PRO A 78 8.27 2.57 0.55
CA PRO A 78 8.72 1.91 -0.67
C PRO A 78 8.95 2.94 -1.77
N ARG A 79 9.69 2.58 -2.82
CA ARG A 79 9.82 3.44 -4.01
C ARG A 79 8.55 3.44 -4.86
N TYR A 80 7.92 2.28 -5.01
CA TYR A 80 6.65 2.11 -5.69
C TYR A 80 5.65 1.43 -4.77
N LEU A 81 4.46 2.01 -4.67
CA LEU A 81 3.38 1.51 -3.83
C LEU A 81 2.14 1.28 -4.67
N GLU A 82 1.60 0.07 -4.64
CA GLU A 82 0.31 -0.23 -5.24
C GLU A 82 -0.61 -0.93 -4.22
N LEU A 83 -1.78 -0.34 -3.99
CA LEU A 83 -2.76 -0.84 -3.04
C LEU A 83 -4.13 -0.97 -3.71
N PHE A 84 -4.72 -2.15 -3.58
CA PHE A 84 -6.04 -2.43 -4.11
C PHE A 84 -7.06 -2.52 -2.97
N GLY A 85 -8.07 -1.66 -3.03
CA GLY A 85 -9.17 -1.64 -2.08
C GLY A 85 -8.84 -1.22 -0.65
N PRO A 86 -7.81 -0.40 -0.33
CA PRO A 86 -7.55 -0.04 1.06
C PRO A 86 -8.73 0.70 1.70
N LYS A 87 -8.91 0.53 3.00
CA LYS A 87 -9.96 1.22 3.80
C LYS A 87 -9.49 2.61 4.25
N PHE A 88 -8.91 3.41 3.35
CA PHE A 88 -8.52 4.78 3.65
C PHE A 88 -9.68 5.74 3.36
N THR A 89 -9.90 6.70 4.25
CA THR A 89 -10.82 7.81 3.99
C THR A 89 -10.16 8.84 3.05
N ASN A 90 -10.98 9.67 2.39
CA ASN A 90 -10.47 10.75 1.54
C ASN A 90 -9.58 11.73 2.35
N GLU A 91 -9.87 11.94 3.63
CA GLU A 91 -9.08 12.79 4.54
C GLU A 91 -7.74 12.15 4.93
N GLU A 92 -7.72 10.84 5.20
CA GLU A 92 -6.47 10.11 5.42
C GLU A 92 -5.58 10.15 4.19
N MET A 93 -6.19 10.08 3.00
CA MET A 93 -5.48 10.22 1.74
C MET A 93 -4.92 11.63 1.55
N ASN A 94 -5.69 12.67 1.86
CA ASN A 94 -5.19 14.04 1.85
C ASN A 94 -3.99 14.21 2.80
N LEU A 95 -4.08 13.66 4.02
CA LEU A 95 -2.99 13.69 5.00
C LEU A 95 -1.73 13.00 4.47
N PHE A 96 -1.87 11.83 3.87
CA PHE A 96 -0.76 11.08 3.28
C PHE A 96 -0.07 11.87 2.15
N ILE A 97 -0.84 12.39 1.18
CA ILE A 97 -0.27 13.13 0.05
C ILE A 97 0.42 14.42 0.54
N ARG A 98 -0.17 15.12 1.53
CA ARG A 98 0.47 16.28 2.16
C ARG A 98 1.78 15.90 2.85
N ASN A 99 1.80 14.79 3.60
CA ASN A 99 3.02 14.31 4.24
C ASN A 99 4.11 14.04 3.19
N TRP A 100 3.74 13.38 2.09
CA TRP A 100 4.66 13.08 1.00
C TRP A 100 5.25 14.33 0.33
N ILE A 101 4.40 15.30 -0.02
CA ILE A 101 4.84 16.58 -0.62
C ILE A 101 5.77 17.38 0.30
N ASN A 102 5.60 17.24 1.62
CA ASN A 102 6.46 17.89 2.62
C ASN A 102 7.73 17.08 2.96
N GLY A 103 8.06 16.03 2.21
CA GLY A 103 9.28 15.24 2.37
C GLY A 103 9.15 14.02 3.28
N GLY A 104 7.95 13.76 3.82
CA GLY A 104 7.63 12.43 4.35
C GLY A 104 7.67 11.39 3.23
N ASN A 105 7.85 10.11 3.57
CA ASN A 105 7.94 9.04 2.58
C ASN A 105 8.94 9.35 1.44
N SER A 106 10.15 9.81 1.80
CA SER A 106 11.12 10.40 0.86
C SER A 106 11.66 9.46 -0.22
N ASN A 107 11.43 8.14 -0.11
CA ASN A 107 11.82 7.17 -1.12
C ASN A 107 10.71 6.94 -2.16
N LEU A 108 9.46 7.31 -1.84
CA LEU A 108 8.30 7.11 -2.69
C LEU A 108 8.38 7.97 -3.96
N GLN A 109 8.27 7.30 -5.12
CA GLN A 109 8.28 7.92 -6.45
C GLN A 109 6.92 7.83 -7.13
N ALA A 110 6.18 6.74 -6.91
CA ALA A 110 4.81 6.61 -7.40
C ALA A 110 3.92 5.84 -6.43
N VAL A 111 2.66 6.23 -6.38
CA VAL A 111 1.60 5.54 -5.65
C VAL A 111 0.41 5.31 -6.57
N VAL A 112 -0.13 4.09 -6.54
CA VAL A 112 -1.37 3.71 -7.20
C VAL A 112 -2.30 3.14 -6.14
N MET A 113 -3.51 3.70 -6.02
CA MET A 113 -4.51 3.22 -5.06
C MET A 113 -5.86 3.08 -5.75
N ARG A 114 -6.49 1.92 -5.59
CA ARG A 114 -7.88 1.70 -6.01
C ARG A 114 -8.80 1.79 -4.80
N LEU A 115 -9.35 2.98 -4.56
CA LEU A 115 -10.28 3.23 -3.45
C LEU A 115 -11.72 2.90 -3.85
N LYS A 116 -12.53 2.46 -2.88
CA LYS A 116 -13.96 2.20 -3.11
C LYS A 116 -14.75 3.47 -3.42
N LEU A 117 -14.38 4.58 -2.78
CA LEU A 117 -14.97 5.90 -2.98
C LEU A 117 -13.82 6.89 -3.11
N VAL A 118 -13.85 7.68 -4.19
CA VAL A 118 -12.84 8.71 -4.47
C VAL A 118 -13.57 10.04 -4.53
N ASP A 119 -13.29 10.91 -3.56
CA ASP A 119 -13.66 12.32 -3.61
C ASP A 119 -12.40 13.13 -3.83
N THR A 120 -12.20 13.54 -5.07
CA THR A 120 -11.00 14.26 -5.50
C THR A 120 -10.91 15.66 -4.92
N GLU A 121 -12.03 16.30 -4.59
CA GLU A 121 -12.04 17.62 -3.96
C GLU A 121 -11.51 17.54 -2.53
N ILE A 122 -11.91 16.50 -1.78
CA ILE A 122 -11.42 16.24 -0.42
C ILE A 122 -9.95 15.80 -0.46
N ILE A 123 -9.61 14.82 -1.31
CA ILE A 123 -8.23 14.29 -1.41
C ILE A 123 -7.24 15.38 -1.81
N MET A 124 -7.59 16.26 -2.75
CA MET A 124 -6.69 17.31 -3.24
C MET A 124 -6.86 18.65 -2.51
N ASN A 125 -7.72 18.71 -1.48
CA ASN A 125 -7.98 19.95 -0.76
C ASN A 125 -6.67 20.57 -0.23
N GLY A 126 -6.42 21.82 -0.61
CA GLY A 126 -5.23 22.60 -0.21
C GLY A 126 -3.89 22.02 -0.68
N ILE A 127 -3.91 21.11 -1.68
CA ILE A 127 -2.73 20.65 -2.41
C ILE A 127 -2.74 21.36 -3.77
N PRO A 128 -1.66 22.05 -4.16
CA PRO A 128 -1.57 22.65 -5.49
C PRO A 128 -1.61 21.55 -6.57
N ALA A 129 -2.76 21.41 -7.22
CA ALA A 129 -3.00 20.38 -8.23
C ALA A 129 -3.50 20.99 -9.53
N VAL A 130 -3.13 20.39 -10.65
CA VAL A 130 -3.65 20.74 -11.97
C VAL A 130 -4.32 19.51 -12.53
N TRP A 131 -5.62 19.59 -12.77
CA TRP A 131 -6.36 18.58 -13.50
C TRP A 131 -5.89 18.58 -14.96
N ARG A 132 -5.49 17.42 -15.45
CA ARG A 132 -5.15 17.20 -16.86
C ARG A 132 -6.09 16.14 -17.37
N GLU A 133 -7.01 16.54 -18.24
CA GLU A 133 -7.80 15.60 -19.03
C GLU A 133 -6.84 14.91 -20.01
N THR A 134 -6.82 13.59 -20.00
CA THR A 134 -6.19 12.78 -21.05
C THR A 134 -7.28 12.29 -22.02
N GLU A 135 -6.94 12.04 -23.28
CA GLU A 135 -7.92 11.57 -24.28
C GLU A 135 -8.60 10.23 -23.86
N GLU A 136 -7.99 9.48 -22.95
CA GLU A 136 -8.51 8.23 -22.38
C GLU A 136 -9.57 8.44 -21.27
N ASP A 137 -9.70 9.65 -20.72
CA ASP A 137 -10.71 9.99 -19.70
C ASP A 137 -12.11 10.24 -20.29
N LEU A 138 -12.25 10.25 -21.63
CA LEU A 138 -13.49 10.57 -22.36
C LEU A 138 -14.45 9.38 -22.60
N SER A 139 -14.26 8.22 -21.96
CA SER A 139 -15.24 7.14 -22.10
C SER A 139 -15.66 6.58 -20.75
N TYR A 140 -16.76 7.10 -20.20
CA TYR A 140 -17.92 6.32 -19.73
C TYR A 140 -19.12 7.28 -19.65
N GLU A 141 -19.64 7.72 -20.79
CA GLU A 141 -21.05 8.12 -20.84
C GLU A 141 -21.89 6.83 -20.68
N LEU A 142 -22.63 6.73 -19.59
CA LEU A 142 -23.69 5.73 -19.37
C LEU A 142 -24.98 6.17 -20.07
#